data_AF-A0A8D8M5U7-F1
#
_entry.id   AF-A0A8D8M5U7-F1
#
_cell.length_a   1.000
_cell.length_b   1.000
_cell.length_c   1.000
_cell.angle_alpha   90.00
_cell.angle_beta   90.00
_cell.angle_gamma   90.00
#
_symmetry.space_group_name_H-M   'P 1'
#
loop_
_entity.id
_entity.type
_entity.pdbx_description
1 polymer ?
#
loop_
_entity_poly.entity_id
_entity_poly.type
_entity_poly.pdbx_seq_one_letter_code
_entity_poly.pdbx_strand_id
1 'polypeptide(L)'
;MTINRIDQLYRSILLSKYFVKGWGKPEDFKQLFEFRKRVCRRETCYKLVSKDFPVNIDKKEETNEYKLLEGHFISPFGQYLPDLVPDESKKAYFQVLIPKAWETDKSNYRPMVIHMAGTGDHYFWRRRNLIAKPLLKESNIGSIILENPFYGHRKPAKQVASILHNVSDIFVMGGCLMLEALVLFHWCEREGFGPLGVTGLSMGGHMASLAATNWPKPLVLVPCLSWSTASGVFTEGVLSGAIPWDLLEDQYRREHTFKDEIEKMMTLIDGDAYRAGEHFARTYPSSLISMGENISPPSTPTPTTPATPSPNVDLMTSQERHNLLASIHNKLGLLTEWTSGNTVHPSG
;
A
#
# COMPACT_ATOMS: atom_id res chain seq x y z
N MET A 1 -11.64 4.92 28.46
CA MET A 1 -10.63 5.49 27.55
C MET A 1 -11.04 6.90 27.18
N THR A 2 -10.16 7.87 27.41
CA THR A 2 -10.39 9.29 27.09
C THR A 2 -10.37 9.47 25.58
N ILE A 3 -11.51 9.83 24.98
CA ILE A 3 -11.66 9.97 23.54
C ILE A 3 -10.87 11.21 23.07
N ASN A 4 -9.96 11.04 22.11
CA ASN A 4 -9.10 12.09 21.58
C ASN A 4 -9.95 13.17 20.86
N ARG A 5 -9.72 14.45 21.19
CA ARG A 5 -10.45 15.59 20.61
C ARG A 5 -10.22 15.75 19.10
N ILE A 6 -9.06 15.34 18.60
CA ILE A 6 -8.76 15.33 17.16
C ILE A 6 -9.62 14.28 16.45
N ASP A 7 -9.77 13.10 17.04
CA ASP A 7 -10.62 12.04 16.50
C ASP A 7 -12.10 12.43 16.54
N GLN A 8 -12.54 13.17 17.56
CA GLN A 8 -13.90 13.72 17.62
C GLN A 8 -14.16 14.74 16.51
N LEU A 9 -13.22 15.65 16.28
CA LEU A 9 -13.32 16.62 15.20
C LEU A 9 -13.36 15.92 13.83
N TYR A 10 -12.47 14.95 13.62
CA TYR A 10 -12.44 14.17 12.37
C TYR A 10 -13.72 13.37 12.16
N ARG A 11 -14.27 12.73 13.20
CA ARG A 11 -15.58 12.05 13.17
C ARG A 11 -16.74 12.98 12.86
N SER A 12 -16.72 14.21 13.39
CA SER A 12 -17.77 15.21 13.12
C SER A 12 -17.78 15.70 11.67
N ILE A 13 -16.65 15.55 10.96
CA ILE A 13 -16.47 15.94 9.55
C ILE A 13 -16.70 14.74 8.60
N LEU A 14 -16.55 13.50 9.10
CA LEU A 14 -16.85 12.25 8.40
C LEU A 14 -18.37 12.04 8.25
N LEU A 15 -19.03 12.88 7.45
CA LEU A 15 -20.42 12.71 7.03
C LEU A 15 -20.61 11.58 6.00
N SER A 16 -19.54 10.88 5.63
CA SER A 16 -19.48 9.96 4.50
C SER A 16 -19.30 8.51 4.95
N LYS A 17 -20.21 7.64 4.51
CA LYS A 17 -20.12 6.19 4.72
C LYS A 17 -19.22 5.57 3.65
N TYR A 18 -18.27 4.73 4.04
CA TYR A 18 -17.44 3.92 3.13
C TYR A 18 -18.13 2.59 2.81
N PHE A 19 -17.74 1.92 1.72
CA PHE A 19 -18.18 0.56 1.38
C PHE A 19 -19.70 0.40 1.32
N VAL A 20 -20.41 1.43 0.84
CA VAL A 20 -21.87 1.50 0.85
C VAL A 20 -22.58 0.42 0.02
N LYS A 21 -21.85 -0.29 -0.85
CA LYS A 21 -22.35 -1.45 -1.61
C LYS A 21 -21.95 -2.80 -1.01
N GLY A 22 -21.20 -2.78 0.09
CA GLY A 22 -20.82 -3.97 0.84
C GLY A 22 -19.47 -4.54 0.44
N TRP A 23 -19.34 -5.87 0.44
CA TRP A 23 -18.05 -6.54 0.19
C TRP A 23 -17.54 -6.40 -1.25
N GLY A 24 -18.44 -6.47 -2.23
CA GLY A 24 -18.10 -6.76 -3.63
C GLY A 24 -18.48 -8.21 -3.97
N LYS A 25 -18.14 -8.70 -5.17
CA LYS A 25 -18.45 -10.08 -5.56
C LYS A 25 -17.44 -11.04 -4.94
N PRO A 26 -17.84 -12.21 -4.40
CA PRO A 26 -16.88 -13.19 -3.89
C PRO A 26 -15.83 -13.63 -4.92
N GLU A 27 -16.23 -13.72 -6.20
CA GLU A 27 -15.33 -14.11 -7.28
C GLU A 27 -14.17 -13.10 -7.46
N ASP A 28 -14.43 -11.82 -7.21
CA ASP A 28 -13.40 -10.78 -7.24
C ASP A 28 -12.36 -11.06 -6.13
N PHE A 29 -12.81 -11.47 -4.93
CA PHE A 29 -11.90 -11.83 -3.84
C PHE A 29 -11.07 -13.08 -4.14
N LYS A 30 -11.63 -14.10 -4.79
CA LYS A 30 -10.86 -15.29 -5.20
C LYS A 30 -9.72 -14.90 -6.12
N GLN A 31 -10.03 -14.10 -7.15
CA GLN A 31 -9.02 -13.60 -8.09
C GLN A 31 -7.96 -12.72 -7.39
N LEU A 32 -8.39 -11.81 -6.51
CA LEU A 32 -7.49 -10.96 -5.73
C LEU A 32 -6.55 -11.78 -4.85
N PHE A 33 -7.06 -12.82 -4.17
CA PHE A 33 -6.27 -13.62 -3.24
C PHE A 33 -5.34 -14.59 -3.94
N GLU A 34 -5.73 -15.15 -5.08
CA GLU A 34 -4.81 -15.91 -5.93
C GLU A 34 -3.69 -15.01 -6.47
N PHE A 35 -4.03 -13.81 -6.95
CA PHE A 35 -3.04 -12.86 -7.43
C PHE A 35 -2.10 -12.39 -6.31
N ARG A 36 -2.63 -12.18 -5.09
CA ARG A 36 -1.87 -11.82 -3.89
C ARG A 36 -0.70 -12.76 -3.63
N LYS A 37 -0.85 -14.08 -3.87
CA LYS A 37 0.25 -15.05 -3.70
C LYS A 37 1.48 -14.73 -4.54
N ARG A 38 1.30 -14.06 -5.68
CA ARG A 38 2.39 -13.59 -6.57
C ARG A 38 2.92 -12.22 -6.17
N VAL A 39 2.05 -11.35 -5.66
CA VAL A 39 2.38 -9.95 -5.34
C VAL A 39 3.06 -9.80 -3.98
N CYS A 40 2.77 -10.68 -3.01
CA CYS A 40 3.38 -10.63 -1.66
C CYS A 40 4.84 -11.11 -1.61
N ARG A 41 5.39 -11.61 -2.71
CA ARG A 41 6.80 -12.02 -2.82
C ARG A 41 7.53 -11.07 -3.76
N ARG A 42 8.57 -10.40 -3.25
CA ARG A 42 9.32 -9.38 -3.99
C ARG A 42 9.82 -9.90 -5.33
N GLU A 43 10.37 -11.11 -5.35
CA GLU A 43 11.01 -11.72 -6.54
C GLU A 43 10.02 -11.98 -7.66
N THR A 44 8.77 -12.32 -7.32
CA THR A 44 7.70 -12.53 -8.30
C THR A 44 7.00 -11.24 -8.66
N CYS A 45 6.75 -10.36 -7.68
CA CYS A 45 6.08 -9.08 -7.87
C CYS A 45 6.88 -8.14 -8.79
N TYR A 46 8.19 -8.01 -8.55
CA TYR A 46 9.09 -7.23 -9.41
C TYR A 46 9.04 -7.66 -10.88
N LYS A 47 8.87 -8.97 -11.14
CA LYS A 47 8.78 -9.54 -12.50
C LYS A 47 7.42 -9.33 -13.17
N LEU A 48 6.41 -8.84 -12.45
CA LEU A 48 5.09 -8.55 -13.03
C LEU A 48 5.10 -7.30 -13.91
N VAL A 49 6.12 -6.45 -13.78
CA VAL A 49 6.27 -5.23 -14.56
C VAL A 49 7.58 -5.31 -15.35
N SER A 50 7.49 -5.14 -16.66
CA SER A 50 8.69 -5.12 -17.52
C SER A 50 9.54 -3.89 -17.25
N LYS A 51 10.86 -4.06 -17.35
CA LYS A 51 11.82 -2.94 -17.32
C LYS A 51 11.56 -1.93 -18.43
N ASP A 52 10.94 -2.35 -19.53
CA ASP A 52 10.61 -1.51 -20.69
C ASP A 52 9.12 -1.18 -20.75
N PHE A 53 8.42 -1.23 -19.61
CA PHE A 53 6.99 -0.95 -19.58
C PHE A 53 6.68 0.43 -20.21
N PRO A 54 5.75 0.50 -21.18
CA PRO A 54 5.47 1.73 -21.92
C PRO A 54 4.96 2.84 -21.00
N VAL A 55 5.59 4.01 -21.10
CA VAL A 55 5.19 5.23 -20.39
C VAL A 55 5.11 6.35 -21.42
N ASN A 56 3.95 7.01 -21.49
CA ASN A 56 3.69 8.10 -22.42
C ASN A 56 3.80 9.44 -21.69
N ILE A 57 4.46 10.40 -22.33
CA ILE A 57 4.47 11.79 -21.87
C ILE A 57 3.55 12.58 -22.79
N ASP A 58 2.43 13.04 -22.25
CA ASP A 58 1.37 13.73 -22.98
C ASP A 58 1.66 15.21 -23.14
N LYS A 59 2.25 15.82 -22.10
CA LYS A 59 2.50 17.25 -22.05
C LYS A 59 3.86 17.54 -21.44
N LYS A 60 4.53 18.56 -21.98
CA LYS A 60 5.77 19.12 -21.44
C LYS A 60 5.61 20.62 -21.32
N GLU A 61 5.79 21.13 -20.12
CA GLU A 61 5.86 22.57 -19.84
C GLU A 61 7.22 22.87 -19.22
N GLU A 62 7.78 24.02 -19.58
CA GLU A 62 9.03 24.49 -19.02
C GLU A 62 8.83 25.88 -18.45
N THR A 63 9.16 26.04 -17.17
CA THR A 63 9.15 27.33 -16.48
C THR A 63 10.59 27.84 -16.36
N ASN A 64 10.82 28.94 -15.63
CA ASN A 64 12.19 29.36 -15.33
C ASN A 64 12.88 28.45 -14.30
N GLU A 65 12.11 27.75 -13.46
CA GLU A 65 12.62 27.01 -12.30
C GLU A 65 12.68 25.50 -12.53
N TYR A 66 11.67 24.93 -13.21
CA TYR A 66 11.52 23.49 -13.40
C TYR A 66 10.84 23.14 -14.73
N LYS A 67 10.99 21.88 -15.13
CA LYS A 67 10.24 21.22 -16.20
C LYS A 67 9.10 20.42 -15.55
N LEU A 68 7.89 20.59 -16.07
CA LEU A 68 6.70 19.83 -15.68
C LEU A 68 6.31 18.90 -16.83
N LEU A 69 6.27 17.60 -16.55
CA LEU A 69 5.76 16.60 -17.47
C LEU A 69 4.41 16.11 -16.96
N GLU A 70 3.47 15.88 -17.87
CA GLU A 70 2.26 15.12 -17.60
C GLU A 70 2.31 13.87 -18.45
N GLY A 71 1.97 12.72 -17.87
CA GLY A 71 2.06 11.46 -18.56
C GLY A 71 1.07 10.43 -18.05
N HIS A 72 1.00 9.34 -18.78
CA HIS A 72 0.16 8.21 -18.44
C HIS A 72 0.76 6.88 -18.88
N PHE A 73 0.25 5.81 -18.31
CA PHE A 73 0.49 4.43 -18.76
C PHE A 73 -0.71 3.56 -18.41
N ILE A 74 -0.80 2.37 -19.01
CA ILE A 74 -1.83 1.40 -18.66
C ILE A 74 -1.45 0.77 -17.33
N SER A 75 -2.37 0.74 -16.36
CA SER A 75 -2.10 0.13 -15.06
C SER A 75 -1.82 -1.36 -15.24
N PRO A 76 -0.64 -1.88 -14.83
CA PRO A 76 -0.30 -3.29 -15.03
C PRO A 76 -1.27 -4.23 -14.32
N PHE A 77 -1.83 -3.80 -13.19
CA PHE A 77 -2.81 -4.58 -12.45
C PHE A 77 -4.06 -4.89 -13.29
N GLY A 78 -4.52 -3.91 -14.09
CA GLY A 78 -5.62 -4.10 -15.03
C GLY A 78 -5.31 -5.00 -16.23
N GLN A 79 -4.04 -5.34 -16.48
CA GLN A 79 -3.68 -6.33 -17.49
C GLN A 79 -3.81 -7.76 -16.96
N TYR A 80 -3.62 -7.95 -15.65
CA TYR A 80 -3.77 -9.25 -14.99
C TYR A 80 -5.20 -9.52 -14.52
N LEU A 81 -5.91 -8.49 -14.06
CA LEU A 81 -7.26 -8.56 -13.50
C LEU A 81 -8.16 -7.49 -14.15
N PRO A 82 -8.45 -7.58 -15.47
CA PRO A 82 -9.11 -6.52 -16.24
C PRO A 82 -10.54 -6.23 -15.80
N ASP A 83 -11.24 -7.23 -15.27
CA ASP A 83 -12.65 -7.11 -14.87
C ASP A 83 -12.83 -6.47 -13.49
N LEU A 84 -11.75 -6.45 -12.69
CA LEU A 84 -11.76 -5.88 -11.33
C LEU A 84 -11.41 -4.39 -11.31
N VAL A 85 -10.65 -3.91 -12.29
CA VAL A 85 -10.27 -2.50 -12.39
C VAL A 85 -11.36 -1.75 -13.15
N PRO A 86 -12.01 -0.72 -12.55
CA PRO A 86 -12.95 0.13 -13.27
C PRO A 86 -12.32 0.71 -14.53
N ASP A 87 -13.11 0.91 -15.59
CA ASP A 87 -12.59 1.41 -16.87
C ASP A 87 -11.85 2.75 -16.72
N GLU A 88 -12.38 3.65 -15.89
CA GLU A 88 -11.75 4.94 -15.59
C GLU A 88 -10.39 4.80 -14.88
N SER A 89 -10.17 3.68 -14.17
CA SER A 89 -8.95 3.40 -13.42
C SER A 89 -7.93 2.55 -14.18
N LYS A 90 -8.25 2.05 -15.39
CA LYS A 90 -7.32 1.23 -16.21
C LYS A 90 -6.11 2.02 -16.72
N LYS A 91 -6.23 3.34 -16.81
CA LYS A 91 -5.11 4.24 -17.13
C LYS A 91 -4.63 4.95 -15.87
N ALA A 92 -3.33 4.87 -15.60
CA ALA A 92 -2.66 5.58 -14.53
C ALA A 92 -2.12 6.91 -15.07
N TYR A 93 -2.33 7.99 -14.32
CA TYR A 93 -1.90 9.34 -14.67
C TYR A 93 -0.91 9.87 -13.64
N PHE A 94 0.11 10.59 -14.10
CA PHE A 94 1.12 11.16 -13.23
C PHE A 94 1.62 12.52 -13.73
N GLN A 95 2.14 13.32 -12.81
CA GLN A 95 2.93 14.51 -13.12
C GLN A 95 4.37 14.34 -12.65
N VAL A 96 5.32 14.92 -13.37
CA VAL A 96 6.74 14.93 -12.98
C VAL A 96 7.24 16.36 -12.92
N LEU A 97 7.83 16.74 -11.79
CA LEU A 97 8.56 18.00 -11.63
C LEU A 97 10.06 17.70 -11.59
N ILE A 98 10.78 18.27 -12.55
CA ILE A 98 12.23 18.06 -12.72
C ILE A 98 12.92 19.42 -12.63
N PRO A 99 13.95 19.60 -11.77
CA PRO A 99 14.72 20.84 -11.76
C PRO A 99 15.43 21.06 -13.10
N LYS A 100 15.64 22.32 -13.49
CA LYS A 100 16.36 22.64 -14.73
C LYS A 100 17.81 22.15 -14.74
N ALA A 101 18.46 22.31 -13.61
CA ALA A 101 19.80 21.84 -13.36
C ALA A 101 19.79 21.10 -12.02
N TRP A 102 20.51 19.99 -11.98
CA TRP A 102 20.85 19.35 -10.73
C TRP A 102 22.14 19.97 -10.21
N GLU A 103 22.24 20.16 -8.89
CA GLU A 103 23.47 20.57 -8.22
C GLU A 103 24.50 19.45 -8.40
N THR A 104 25.23 19.57 -9.51
CA THR A 104 25.99 18.47 -10.14
C THR A 104 27.44 18.44 -9.68
N ASP A 105 27.83 19.32 -8.77
CA ASP A 105 29.24 19.63 -8.50
C ASP A 105 30.08 18.44 -8.00
N LYS A 106 29.49 17.29 -7.63
CA LYS A 106 30.27 16.13 -7.15
C LYS A 106 29.80 14.73 -7.56
N SER A 107 28.62 14.54 -8.15
CA SER A 107 28.02 13.18 -8.17
C SER A 107 27.15 12.76 -9.37
N ASN A 108 26.88 13.62 -10.35
CA ASN A 108 25.98 13.32 -11.49
C ASN A 108 24.59 12.76 -11.09
N TYR A 109 24.16 12.93 -9.84
CA TYR A 109 22.88 12.42 -9.37
C TYR A 109 21.73 13.29 -9.87
N ARG A 110 20.61 12.63 -10.14
CA ARG A 110 19.34 13.23 -10.55
C ARG A 110 18.22 12.65 -9.68
N PRO A 111 18.20 12.97 -8.36
CA PRO A 111 17.35 12.28 -7.39
C PRO A 111 15.85 12.52 -7.61
N MET A 112 15.07 11.45 -7.64
CA MET A 112 13.62 11.51 -7.85
C MET A 112 12.86 10.83 -6.71
N VAL A 113 11.77 11.43 -6.26
CA VAL A 113 10.86 10.82 -5.29
C VAL A 113 9.45 10.63 -5.87
N ILE A 114 8.86 9.45 -5.69
CA ILE A 114 7.46 9.19 -6.01
C ILE A 114 6.59 9.55 -4.80
N HIS A 115 5.56 10.37 -5.01
CA HIS A 115 4.58 10.78 -4.01
C HIS A 115 3.30 9.98 -4.16
N MET A 116 3.00 9.12 -3.19
CA MET A 116 1.75 8.37 -3.10
C MET A 116 0.67 9.21 -2.42
N ALA A 117 -0.54 9.24 -2.99
CA ALA A 117 -1.61 10.10 -2.51
C ALA A 117 -2.26 9.53 -1.24
N GLY A 118 -2.55 10.41 -0.27
CA GLY A 118 -3.37 10.08 0.90
C GLY A 118 -4.86 10.05 0.59
N THR A 119 -5.68 9.65 1.55
CA THR A 119 -7.15 9.59 1.37
C THR A 119 -7.73 10.96 0.98
N GLY A 120 -8.54 10.99 -0.07
CA GLY A 120 -9.18 12.23 -0.55
C GLY A 120 -8.26 13.18 -1.33
N ASP A 121 -7.00 12.82 -1.56
CA ASP A 121 -6.06 13.62 -2.35
C ASP A 121 -6.26 13.40 -3.85
N HIS A 122 -7.29 14.08 -4.37
CA HIS A 122 -7.62 14.08 -5.79
C HIS A 122 -6.67 14.97 -6.60
N TYR A 123 -6.37 14.56 -7.83
CA TYR A 123 -5.53 15.30 -8.76
C TYR A 123 -4.10 15.51 -8.22
N PHE A 124 -3.42 16.51 -8.78
CA PHE A 124 -1.99 16.74 -8.53
C PHE A 124 -1.71 18.03 -7.76
N TRP A 125 -2.65 18.99 -7.73
CA TRP A 125 -2.36 20.37 -7.33
C TRP A 125 -1.81 20.48 -5.90
N ARG A 126 -2.38 19.77 -4.93
CA ARG A 126 -1.95 19.84 -3.52
C ARG A 126 -0.52 19.34 -3.36
N ARG A 127 -0.26 18.10 -3.75
CA ARG A 127 1.10 17.51 -3.73
C ARG A 127 2.09 18.32 -4.54
N ARG A 128 1.69 18.84 -5.70
CA ARG A 128 2.56 19.66 -6.56
C ARG A 128 3.03 20.93 -5.86
N ASN A 129 2.09 21.69 -5.30
CA ASN A 129 2.42 23.01 -4.76
C ASN A 129 2.92 22.98 -3.32
N LEU A 130 2.43 22.05 -2.50
CA LEU A 130 2.74 22.01 -1.07
C LEU A 130 3.90 21.07 -0.72
N ILE A 131 4.27 20.16 -1.62
CA ILE A 131 5.33 19.17 -1.37
C ILE A 131 6.41 19.22 -2.46
N ALA A 132 6.02 18.96 -3.71
CA ALA A 132 6.99 18.82 -4.80
C ALA A 132 7.77 20.11 -5.11
N LYS A 133 7.09 21.26 -5.16
CA LYS A 133 7.75 22.56 -5.39
C LYS A 133 8.71 22.96 -4.26
N PRO A 134 8.31 22.92 -2.97
CA PRO A 134 9.24 23.14 -1.86
C PRO A 134 10.44 22.19 -1.91
N LEU A 135 10.20 20.89 -2.11
CA LEU A 135 11.28 19.88 -2.18
C LEU A 135 12.27 20.15 -3.33
N LEU A 136 11.76 20.57 -4.49
CA LEU A 136 12.59 20.96 -5.63
C LEU A 136 13.41 22.21 -5.31
N LYS A 137 12.83 23.21 -4.64
CA LYS A 137 13.49 24.48 -4.34
C LYS A 137 14.54 24.37 -3.23
N GLU A 138 14.23 23.61 -2.18
CA GLU A 138 15.04 23.56 -0.95
C GLU A 138 16.08 22.45 -0.97
N SER A 139 15.85 21.38 -1.74
CA SER A 139 16.74 20.22 -1.75
C SER A 139 17.17 19.81 -3.16
N ASN A 140 16.73 20.54 -4.19
CA ASN A 140 17.01 20.20 -5.58
C ASN A 140 16.64 18.73 -5.88
N ILE A 141 15.50 18.25 -5.38
CA ILE A 141 14.97 16.89 -5.59
C ILE A 141 13.72 16.94 -6.47
N GLY A 142 13.70 16.14 -7.53
CA GLY A 142 12.57 16.04 -8.45
C GLY A 142 11.49 15.11 -7.91
N SER A 143 10.27 15.28 -8.39
CA SER A 143 9.09 14.61 -7.84
C SER A 143 8.23 14.00 -8.93
N ILE A 144 7.74 12.78 -8.70
CA ILE A 144 6.67 12.14 -9.49
C ILE A 144 5.43 12.07 -8.62
N ILE A 145 4.29 12.53 -9.13
CA ILE A 145 3.03 12.60 -8.40
C ILE A 145 2.05 11.66 -9.11
N LEU A 146 1.78 10.50 -8.52
CA LEU A 146 0.89 9.49 -9.08
C LEU A 146 -0.56 9.72 -8.61
N GLU A 147 -1.53 9.76 -9.52
CA GLU A 147 -2.95 9.83 -9.15
C GLU A 147 -3.49 8.44 -8.80
N ASN A 148 -4.07 8.28 -7.61
CA ASN A 148 -4.58 6.99 -7.16
C ASN A 148 -5.76 6.51 -8.04
N PRO A 149 -5.93 5.20 -8.21
CA PRO A 149 -7.18 4.63 -8.70
C PRO A 149 -8.37 5.15 -7.90
N PHE A 150 -9.54 5.24 -8.51
CA PHE A 150 -10.76 5.79 -7.91
C PHE A 150 -10.74 7.30 -7.59
N TYR A 151 -9.65 8.03 -7.85
CA TYR A 151 -9.52 9.45 -7.52
C TYR A 151 -9.38 10.32 -8.77
N GLY A 152 -9.85 11.57 -8.69
CA GLY A 152 -9.69 12.58 -9.75
C GLY A 152 -10.12 12.05 -11.11
N HIS A 153 -9.22 11.99 -12.09
CA HIS A 153 -9.54 11.50 -13.44
C HIS A 153 -9.85 10.01 -13.49
N ARG A 154 -9.43 9.26 -12.47
CA ARG A 154 -9.58 7.80 -12.36
C ARG A 154 -10.81 7.40 -11.55
N LYS A 155 -11.63 8.37 -11.15
CA LYS A 155 -12.79 8.15 -10.29
C LYS A 155 -14.00 7.63 -11.09
N PRO A 156 -14.61 6.48 -10.71
CA PRO A 156 -15.83 6.00 -11.35
C PRO A 156 -16.94 7.04 -11.33
N ALA A 157 -17.71 7.16 -12.42
CA ALA A 157 -18.71 8.22 -12.59
C ALA A 157 -19.73 8.33 -11.45
N LYS A 158 -20.13 7.20 -10.86
CA LYS A 158 -21.11 7.13 -9.76
C LYS A 158 -20.49 7.32 -8.37
N GLN A 159 -19.17 7.47 -8.27
CA GLN A 159 -18.48 7.59 -6.99
C GLN A 159 -18.45 9.05 -6.50
N VAL A 160 -18.88 9.25 -5.25
CA VAL A 160 -18.85 10.54 -4.57
C VAL A 160 -17.53 10.67 -3.80
N ALA A 161 -16.82 11.78 -4.01
CA ALA A 161 -15.53 12.05 -3.39
C ALA A 161 -14.56 10.84 -3.49
N SER A 162 -13.87 10.50 -2.40
CA SER A 162 -12.93 9.38 -2.27
C SER A 162 -13.56 8.12 -1.66
N ILE A 163 -14.89 8.05 -1.62
CA ILE A 163 -15.62 6.99 -0.93
C ILE A 163 -15.67 5.76 -1.82
N LEU A 164 -14.93 4.72 -1.46
CA LEU A 164 -14.99 3.44 -2.16
C LEU A 164 -16.34 2.75 -1.94
N HIS A 165 -16.87 2.11 -2.99
CA HIS A 165 -18.20 1.51 -2.93
C HIS A 165 -18.18 0.12 -2.30
N ASN A 166 -17.15 -0.67 -2.58
CA ASN A 166 -17.00 -2.02 -2.07
C ASN A 166 -15.70 -2.19 -1.28
N VAL A 167 -15.67 -3.16 -0.38
CA VAL A 167 -14.43 -3.56 0.29
C VAL A 167 -13.40 -4.05 -0.74
N SER A 168 -13.80 -4.78 -1.79
CA SER A 168 -12.93 -5.21 -2.89
C SER A 168 -12.18 -4.06 -3.56
N ASP A 169 -12.78 -2.87 -3.65
CA ASP A 169 -12.20 -1.70 -4.33
C ASP A 169 -10.88 -1.25 -3.67
N ILE A 170 -10.73 -1.46 -2.34
CA ILE A 170 -9.49 -1.10 -1.64
C ILE A 170 -8.32 -1.99 -2.05
N PHE A 171 -8.59 -3.27 -2.33
CA PHE A 171 -7.59 -4.23 -2.81
C PHE A 171 -7.14 -3.89 -4.22
N VAL A 172 -8.11 -3.55 -5.08
CA VAL A 172 -7.84 -3.09 -6.43
C VAL A 172 -6.98 -1.84 -6.40
N MET A 173 -7.30 -0.86 -5.54
CA MET A 173 -6.50 0.35 -5.39
C MET A 173 -5.05 0.02 -4.98
N GLY A 174 -4.87 -0.83 -3.96
CA GLY A 174 -3.54 -1.23 -3.48
C GLY A 174 -2.71 -1.94 -4.54
N GLY A 175 -3.31 -2.90 -5.25
CA GLY A 175 -2.64 -3.65 -6.32
C GLY A 175 -2.23 -2.81 -7.51
N CYS A 176 -3.10 -1.90 -7.94
CA CYS A 176 -2.76 -0.90 -8.95
C CYS A 176 -1.56 -0.06 -8.51
N LEU A 177 -1.62 0.57 -7.33
CA LEU A 177 -0.59 1.51 -6.85
C LEU A 177 0.77 0.85 -6.66
N MET A 178 0.80 -0.39 -6.21
CA MET A 178 2.02 -1.19 -6.10
C MET A 178 2.73 -1.40 -7.45
N LEU A 179 1.99 -1.90 -8.44
CA LEU A 179 2.56 -2.19 -9.75
C LEU A 179 2.83 -0.89 -10.54
N GLU A 180 2.02 0.14 -10.35
CA GLU A 180 2.22 1.48 -10.93
C GLU A 180 3.49 2.14 -10.40
N ALA A 181 3.81 1.97 -9.11
CA ALA A 181 5.08 2.44 -8.56
C ALA A 181 6.28 1.72 -9.20
N LEU A 182 6.19 0.41 -9.44
CA LEU A 182 7.24 -0.34 -10.16
C LEU A 182 7.44 0.19 -11.59
N VAL A 183 6.36 0.51 -12.31
CA VAL A 183 6.46 1.13 -13.65
C VAL A 183 7.27 2.43 -13.58
N LEU A 184 6.96 3.29 -12.61
CA LEU A 184 7.63 4.57 -12.44
C LEU A 184 9.08 4.43 -11.99
N PHE A 185 9.42 3.45 -11.13
CA PHE A 185 10.80 3.17 -10.78
C PHE A 185 11.61 2.70 -11.99
N HIS A 186 11.04 1.79 -12.81
CA HIS A 186 11.68 1.38 -14.06
C HIS A 186 11.84 2.54 -15.03
N TRP A 187 10.81 3.37 -15.20
CA TRP A 187 10.88 4.57 -16.02
C TRP A 187 11.99 5.51 -15.54
N CYS A 188 12.10 5.72 -14.23
CA CYS A 188 13.17 6.52 -13.65
C CYS A 188 14.57 5.99 -14.00
N GLU A 189 14.79 4.69 -13.87
CA GLU A 189 16.09 4.09 -14.22
C GLU A 189 16.42 4.27 -15.70
N ARG A 190 15.43 4.08 -16.59
CA ARG A 190 15.63 4.27 -18.04
C ARG A 190 15.98 5.72 -18.41
N GLU A 191 15.39 6.68 -17.72
CA GLU A 191 15.66 8.10 -17.93
C GLU A 191 16.94 8.60 -17.23
N GLY A 192 17.66 7.71 -16.54
CA GLY A 192 18.89 8.04 -15.81
C GLY A 192 18.64 8.88 -14.56
N PHE A 193 17.49 8.72 -13.91
CA PHE A 193 17.20 9.32 -12.61
C PHE A 193 17.68 8.42 -11.47
N GLY A 194 18.23 9.02 -10.42
CA GLY A 194 18.78 8.31 -9.27
C GLY A 194 19.64 9.21 -8.37
N PRO A 195 19.69 8.98 -7.04
CA PRO A 195 18.98 7.93 -6.28
C PRO A 195 17.45 8.12 -6.26
N LEU A 196 16.72 7.02 -6.02
CA LEU A 196 15.25 7.03 -6.03
C LEU A 196 14.68 6.98 -4.62
N GLY A 197 13.51 7.58 -4.44
CA GLY A 197 12.73 7.47 -3.22
C GLY A 197 11.24 7.34 -3.46
N VAL A 198 10.52 6.98 -2.40
CA VAL A 198 9.06 6.97 -2.36
C VAL A 198 8.57 7.48 -1.01
N THR A 199 7.53 8.30 -1.04
CA THR A 199 6.93 8.91 0.13
C THR A 199 5.41 8.99 -0.01
N GLY A 200 4.73 9.22 1.10
CA GLY A 200 3.31 9.49 1.11
C GLY A 200 2.82 9.76 2.53
N LEU A 201 1.62 10.30 2.63
CA LEU A 201 0.97 10.64 3.90
C LEU A 201 -0.24 9.74 4.16
N SER A 202 -0.37 9.20 5.38
CA SER A 202 -1.47 8.33 5.81
C SER A 202 -1.60 7.10 4.90
N MET A 203 -2.73 6.92 4.21
CA MET A 203 -2.89 5.88 3.18
C MET A 203 -1.76 5.90 2.15
N GLY A 204 -1.27 7.09 1.76
CA GLY A 204 -0.12 7.22 0.87
C GLY A 204 1.17 6.70 1.48
N GLY A 205 1.39 6.89 2.79
CA GLY A 205 2.56 6.37 3.51
C GLY A 205 2.53 4.84 3.60
N HIS A 206 1.34 4.28 3.79
CA HIS A 206 1.13 2.83 3.73
C HIS A 206 1.49 2.31 2.33
N MET A 207 0.94 2.92 1.28
CA MET A 207 1.25 2.52 -0.09
C MET A 207 2.71 2.73 -0.51
N ALA A 208 3.38 3.76 0.01
CA ALA A 208 4.80 3.98 -0.19
C ALA A 208 5.63 2.83 0.40
N SER A 209 5.23 2.34 1.57
CA SER A 209 5.87 1.19 2.23
C SER A 209 5.67 -0.08 1.40
N LEU A 210 4.45 -0.35 0.93
CA LEU A 210 4.19 -1.52 0.09
C LEU A 210 4.97 -1.43 -1.23
N ALA A 211 4.98 -0.29 -1.91
CA ALA A 211 5.77 -0.09 -3.13
C ALA A 211 7.26 -0.35 -2.90
N ALA A 212 7.83 0.17 -1.80
CA ALA A 212 9.23 0.00 -1.46
C ALA A 212 9.61 -1.47 -1.24
N THR A 213 8.74 -2.27 -0.60
CA THR A 213 9.03 -3.69 -0.35
C THR A 213 9.14 -4.53 -1.63
N ASN A 214 8.70 -4.01 -2.77
CA ASN A 214 8.69 -4.72 -4.06
C ASN A 214 9.81 -4.29 -5.01
N TRP A 215 10.59 -3.27 -4.64
CA TRP A 215 11.75 -2.83 -5.41
C TRP A 215 13.03 -3.48 -4.87
N PRO A 216 13.82 -4.19 -5.70
CA PRO A 216 14.97 -4.95 -5.22
C PRO A 216 16.27 -4.14 -5.07
N LYS A 217 16.27 -2.85 -5.42
CA LYS A 217 17.46 -1.98 -5.40
C LYS A 217 17.35 -0.95 -4.26
N PRO A 218 18.45 -0.29 -3.86
CA PRO A 218 18.40 0.76 -2.85
C PRO A 218 17.35 1.82 -3.17
N LEU A 219 16.48 2.11 -2.20
CA LEU A 219 15.37 3.04 -2.33
C LEU A 219 15.16 3.77 -1.00
N VAL A 220 15.04 5.10 -1.05
CA VAL A 220 14.69 5.91 0.12
C VAL A 220 13.19 5.79 0.38
N LEU A 221 12.80 5.43 1.60
CA LEU A 221 11.40 5.35 2.01
C LEU A 221 11.12 6.38 3.11
N VAL A 222 10.16 7.27 2.89
CA VAL A 222 9.69 8.25 3.90
C VAL A 222 8.17 8.12 4.06
N PRO A 223 7.68 7.18 4.89
CA PRO A 223 6.26 6.94 5.07
C PRO A 223 5.72 7.79 6.23
N CYS A 224 4.99 8.86 5.91
CA CYS A 224 4.49 9.81 6.91
C CYS A 224 3.12 9.40 7.43
N LEU A 225 2.93 9.40 8.75
CA LEU A 225 1.66 9.05 9.41
C LEU A 225 1.09 7.70 8.93
N SER A 226 1.97 6.77 8.56
CA SER A 226 1.61 5.45 8.04
C SER A 226 1.26 4.49 9.17
N TRP A 227 0.37 3.55 8.89
CA TRP A 227 0.13 2.39 9.75
C TRP A 227 0.64 1.12 9.07
N SER A 228 0.93 0.08 9.86
CA SER A 228 1.36 -1.23 9.34
C SER A 228 0.24 -1.93 8.58
N THR A 229 -1.02 -1.58 8.86
CA THR A 229 -2.20 -2.27 8.37
C THR A 229 -3.37 -1.30 8.16
N ALA A 230 -4.18 -1.49 7.12
CA ALA A 230 -5.41 -0.71 6.95
C ALA A 230 -6.54 -1.21 7.85
N SER A 231 -6.46 -2.43 8.41
CA SER A 231 -7.58 -2.93 9.19
C SER A 231 -7.87 -2.07 10.39
N GLY A 232 -6.88 -1.84 11.26
CA GLY A 232 -7.07 -1.04 12.47
C GLY A 232 -7.73 0.32 12.18
N VAL A 233 -7.49 0.91 11.01
CA VAL A 233 -8.13 2.15 10.57
C VAL A 233 -9.65 1.99 10.36
N PHE A 234 -10.07 0.90 9.71
CA PHE A 234 -11.47 0.65 9.38
C PHE A 234 -12.26 -0.02 10.50
N THR A 235 -11.64 -0.77 11.40
CA THR A 235 -12.37 -1.62 12.36
C THR A 235 -12.37 -1.07 13.78
N GLU A 236 -11.27 -0.46 14.22
CA GLU A 236 -11.14 0.18 15.54
C GLU A 236 -10.96 1.70 15.45
N GLY A 237 -10.45 2.17 14.32
CA GLY A 237 -10.00 3.54 14.12
C GLY A 237 -11.13 4.53 13.88
N VAL A 238 -10.73 5.74 13.48
CA VAL A 238 -11.65 6.86 13.25
C VAL A 238 -12.66 6.58 12.14
N LEU A 239 -12.33 5.69 11.20
CA LEU A 239 -13.22 5.30 10.09
C LEU A 239 -14.19 4.18 10.46
N SER A 240 -14.05 3.53 11.61
CA SER A 240 -14.95 2.43 12.03
C SER A 240 -16.43 2.81 12.07
N GLY A 241 -16.74 4.02 12.49
CA GLY A 241 -18.12 4.54 12.49
C GLY A 241 -18.67 4.85 11.09
N ALA A 242 -17.82 4.92 10.07
CA ALA A 242 -18.21 5.17 8.69
C ALA A 242 -18.45 3.88 7.89
N ILE A 243 -18.16 2.71 8.46
CA ILE A 243 -18.35 1.41 7.80
C ILE A 243 -19.78 0.88 8.08
N PRO A 244 -20.52 0.43 7.06
CA PRO A 244 -21.87 -0.12 7.21
C PRO A 244 -21.79 -1.58 7.70
N TRP A 245 -21.43 -1.76 8.97
CA TRP A 245 -21.21 -3.10 9.56
C TRP A 245 -22.42 -4.02 9.43
N ASP A 246 -23.64 -3.51 9.65
CA ASP A 246 -24.86 -4.31 9.51
C ASP A 246 -25.02 -4.89 8.10
N LEU A 247 -24.68 -4.11 7.07
CA LEU A 247 -24.72 -4.58 5.67
C LEU A 247 -23.66 -5.64 5.41
N LEU A 248 -22.42 -5.40 5.87
CA LEU A 248 -21.31 -6.33 5.68
C LEU A 248 -21.57 -7.65 6.41
N GLU A 249 -22.11 -7.59 7.62
CA GLU A 249 -22.46 -8.76 8.42
C GLU A 249 -23.60 -9.56 7.78
N ASP A 250 -24.65 -8.89 7.29
CA ASP A 250 -25.76 -9.55 6.59
C ASP A 250 -25.30 -10.27 5.32
N GLN A 251 -24.48 -9.63 4.50
CA GLN A 251 -23.89 -10.24 3.30
C GLN A 251 -23.02 -11.45 3.66
N TYR A 252 -22.13 -11.31 4.65
CA TYR A 252 -21.26 -12.38 5.10
C TYR A 252 -22.04 -13.62 5.58
N ARG A 253 -23.17 -13.41 6.26
CA ARG A 253 -24.02 -14.48 6.78
C ARG A 253 -24.84 -15.17 5.69
N ARG A 254 -25.34 -14.41 4.72
CA ARG A 254 -26.23 -14.93 3.67
C ARG A 254 -25.48 -15.60 2.52
N GLU A 255 -24.28 -15.13 2.22
CA GLU A 255 -23.49 -15.62 1.09
C GLU A 255 -22.41 -16.59 1.58
N HIS A 256 -22.76 -17.87 1.59
CA HIS A 256 -21.93 -18.97 2.09
C HIS A 256 -20.51 -18.99 1.49
N THR A 257 -20.33 -18.56 0.25
CA THR A 257 -19.02 -18.45 -0.43
C THR A 257 -17.99 -17.65 0.38
N PHE A 258 -18.41 -16.58 1.08
CA PHE A 258 -17.48 -15.78 1.89
C PHE A 258 -16.90 -16.58 3.05
N LYS A 259 -17.75 -17.37 3.74
CA LYS A 259 -17.34 -18.19 4.89
C LYS A 259 -16.66 -19.49 4.46
N ASP A 260 -17.22 -20.16 3.46
CA ASP A 260 -16.83 -21.52 3.12
C ASP A 260 -15.59 -21.57 2.22
N GLU A 261 -15.31 -20.49 1.48
CA GLU A 261 -14.19 -20.42 0.54
C GLU A 261 -13.25 -19.24 0.83
N ILE A 262 -13.76 -18.01 0.80
CA ILE A 262 -12.93 -16.79 0.92
C ILE A 262 -12.18 -16.76 2.26
N GLU A 263 -12.86 -17.12 3.36
CA GLU A 263 -12.26 -17.18 4.69
C GLU A 263 -11.08 -18.16 4.75
N LYS A 264 -11.14 -19.28 4.01
CA LYS A 264 -10.07 -20.30 3.98
C LYS A 264 -8.88 -19.88 3.14
N MET A 265 -9.09 -19.04 2.14
CA MET A 265 -8.02 -18.46 1.32
C MET A 265 -7.22 -17.38 2.06
N MET A 266 -7.80 -16.81 3.13
CA MET A 266 -7.10 -15.90 4.02
C MET A 266 -6.14 -16.68 4.93
N THR A 267 -4.95 -17.02 4.43
CA THR A 267 -3.86 -17.50 5.29
C THR A 267 -3.48 -16.41 6.29
N LEU A 268 -3.59 -16.74 7.58
CA LEU A 268 -3.02 -15.94 8.65
C LEU A 268 -1.50 -15.96 8.50
N ILE A 269 -0.88 -14.80 8.31
CA ILE A 269 0.58 -14.66 8.45
C ILE A 269 0.81 -14.55 9.95
N ASP A 270 1.05 -15.70 10.56
CA ASP A 270 1.14 -15.87 12.01
C ASP A 270 2.48 -15.31 12.50
N GLY A 271 2.45 -14.35 13.44
CA GLY A 271 3.53 -13.96 14.39
C GLY A 271 4.92 -13.53 13.87
N ASP A 272 5.40 -14.02 12.74
CA ASP A 272 6.81 -13.99 12.35
C ASP A 272 7.24 -12.64 11.79
N ALA A 273 6.37 -11.93 11.06
CA ALA A 273 6.69 -10.59 10.55
C ALA A 273 6.79 -9.56 11.70
N TYR A 274 5.88 -9.65 12.67
CA TYR A 274 5.92 -8.81 13.88
C TYR A 274 7.16 -9.11 14.72
N ARG A 275 7.44 -10.39 14.97
CA ARG A 275 8.65 -10.83 15.70
C ARG A 275 9.94 -10.47 14.97
N ALA A 276 9.96 -10.56 13.64
CA ALA A 276 11.09 -10.13 12.82
C ALA A 276 11.30 -8.61 12.90
N GLY A 277 10.22 -7.82 12.87
CA GLY A 277 10.26 -6.37 13.08
C GLY A 277 10.74 -5.99 14.48
N GLU A 278 10.25 -6.68 15.51
CA GLU A 278 10.70 -6.50 16.90
C GLU A 278 12.18 -6.86 17.04
N HIS A 279 12.60 -8.00 16.48
CA HIS A 279 14.00 -8.43 16.49
C HIS A 279 14.88 -7.39 15.80
N PHE A 280 14.52 -6.95 14.59
CA PHE A 280 15.25 -5.91 13.86
C PHE A 280 15.37 -4.62 14.66
N ALA A 281 14.27 -4.12 15.24
CA ALA A 281 14.30 -2.89 16.05
C ALA A 281 15.22 -3.02 17.27
N ARG A 282 15.24 -4.19 17.92
CA ARG A 282 16.12 -4.48 19.07
C ARG A 282 17.58 -4.64 18.66
N THR A 283 17.86 -5.16 17.46
CA THR A 283 19.23 -5.42 16.96
C THR A 283 19.76 -4.36 16.00
N TYR A 284 18.97 -3.33 15.67
CA TYR A 284 19.29 -2.26 14.71
C TYR A 284 20.66 -1.60 14.94
N PRO A 285 21.09 -1.31 16.19
CA PRO A 285 22.40 -0.71 16.42
C PRO A 285 23.56 -1.63 15.99
N SER A 286 23.40 -2.96 16.14
CA SER A 286 24.41 -3.95 15.79
C SER A 286 24.42 -4.31 14.31
N SER A 287 23.25 -4.25 13.64
CA SER A 287 23.15 -4.56 12.20
C SER A 287 23.84 -3.51 11.32
N LEU A 288 23.87 -2.24 11.75
CA LEU A 288 24.64 -1.17 11.10
C LEU A 288 26.15 -1.37 11.21
N ILE A 289 26.62 -1.92 12.34
CA ILE A 289 28.05 -2.21 12.58
C ILE A 289 28.50 -3.43 11.75
N SER A 290 27.66 -4.46 11.62
CA SER A 290 27.96 -5.67 10.85
C SER A 290 28.08 -5.46 9.33
N MET A 291 27.52 -4.39 8.77
CA MET A 291 27.72 -4.06 7.34
C MET A 291 29.16 -3.61 7.03
N GLY A 292 29.96 -3.25 8.04
CA GLY A 292 31.38 -2.92 7.91
C GLY A 292 32.35 -4.09 8.18
N GLU A 293 31.88 -5.17 8.79
CA GLU A 293 32.75 -6.24 9.32
C GLU A 293 32.11 -7.63 9.11
N ASN A 294 32.25 -8.21 7.92
CA ASN A 294 31.85 -9.60 7.67
C ASN A 294 33.07 -10.51 7.56
N ILE A 295 33.52 -11.13 8.66
CA ILE A 295 34.13 -12.49 8.66
C ILE A 295 33.90 -13.18 10.02
N SER A 296 32.95 -14.14 10.11
CA SER A 296 33.02 -15.46 10.82
C SER A 296 31.67 -15.99 11.37
N PRO A 297 31.47 -17.33 11.51
CA PRO A 297 30.14 -18.00 11.50
C PRO A 297 29.60 -18.46 12.88
N PRO A 298 28.36 -19.02 12.97
CA PRO A 298 27.47 -18.91 14.13
C PRO A 298 27.39 -20.16 15.04
N SER A 299 26.72 -20.02 16.19
CA SER A 299 26.37 -21.13 17.12
C SER A 299 24.85 -21.31 17.30
N THR A 300 24.47 -22.56 17.56
CA THR A 300 23.15 -23.23 17.49
C THR A 300 22.22 -23.07 18.72
N PRO A 301 20.91 -23.44 18.62
CA PRO A 301 19.85 -23.15 19.60
C PRO A 301 19.43 -24.34 20.48
N THR A 302 18.58 -24.09 21.49
CA THR A 302 17.90 -25.12 22.31
C THR A 302 16.39 -24.82 22.54
N PRO A 303 15.55 -25.85 22.83
CA PRO A 303 14.09 -25.83 22.62
C PRO A 303 13.23 -25.96 23.90
N THR A 304 11.92 -25.71 23.82
CA THR A 304 10.90 -26.31 24.73
C THR A 304 9.50 -26.43 24.10
N THR A 305 8.77 -27.47 24.53
CA THR A 305 7.51 -28.05 24.00
C THR A 305 6.39 -28.05 25.10
N PRO A 306 5.22 -28.71 24.98
CA PRO A 306 3.87 -28.14 24.75
C PRO A 306 2.85 -28.32 25.91
N ALA A 307 1.58 -27.87 25.74
CA ALA A 307 0.43 -28.40 26.51
C ALA A 307 -0.93 -28.26 25.80
N THR A 308 -1.83 -29.22 26.07
CA THR A 308 -3.12 -29.57 25.40
C THR A 308 -4.33 -29.47 26.39
N PRO A 309 -5.63 -29.76 26.05
CA PRO A 309 -6.76 -28.83 26.26
C PRO A 309 -7.95 -29.32 27.16
N SER A 310 -9.07 -28.54 27.15
CA SER A 310 -10.53 -28.87 27.34
C SER A 310 -11.22 -28.26 28.60
N PRO A 311 -12.58 -28.16 28.75
CA PRO A 311 -13.73 -28.15 27.79
C PRO A 311 -14.79 -27.01 27.99
N ASN A 312 -15.83 -27.01 27.12
CA ASN A 312 -16.99 -26.12 26.88
C ASN A 312 -17.87 -25.65 28.08
N VAL A 313 -18.55 -24.48 27.94
CA VAL A 313 -20.04 -24.29 27.92
C VAL A 313 -20.40 -22.93 27.25
N ASP A 314 -21.52 -22.95 26.50
CA ASP A 314 -22.14 -21.95 25.62
C ASP A 314 -22.90 -20.80 26.33
N LEU A 315 -22.84 -19.58 25.76
CA LEU A 315 -23.78 -18.44 25.94
C LEU A 315 -23.32 -17.23 25.10
N MET A 316 -23.77 -17.16 23.84
CA MET A 316 -23.45 -16.10 22.87
C MET A 316 -24.02 -14.73 23.29
N THR A 317 -23.15 -13.79 23.67
CA THR A 317 -23.48 -12.36 23.87
C THR A 317 -22.51 -11.50 23.05
N SER A 318 -22.61 -10.17 23.11
CA SER A 318 -21.88 -9.12 22.36
C SER A 318 -20.37 -9.33 22.07
N GLN A 319 -19.74 -10.33 22.69
CA GLN A 319 -18.42 -10.88 22.41
C GLN A 319 -18.27 -11.46 20.98
N GLU A 320 -19.33 -11.99 20.37
CA GLU A 320 -19.24 -12.60 19.04
C GLU A 320 -19.16 -11.61 17.89
N ARG A 321 -19.84 -10.46 18.04
CA ARG A 321 -19.64 -9.30 17.18
C ARG A 321 -18.19 -8.81 17.28
N HIS A 322 -17.59 -8.87 18.47
CA HIS A 322 -16.19 -8.51 18.67
C HIS A 322 -15.24 -9.56 18.08
N ASN A 323 -15.54 -10.86 18.15
CA ASN A 323 -14.68 -11.93 17.63
C ASN A 323 -14.80 -12.14 16.10
N LEU A 324 -15.98 -11.93 15.52
CA LEU A 324 -16.20 -12.00 14.07
C LEU A 324 -15.64 -10.76 13.38
N LEU A 325 -15.86 -9.56 13.97
CA LEU A 325 -15.17 -8.37 13.52
C LEU A 325 -13.68 -8.48 13.79
N ALA A 326 -13.20 -8.99 14.93
CA ALA A 326 -11.77 -9.26 15.18
C ALA A 326 -11.17 -10.30 14.21
N SER A 327 -11.94 -11.29 13.76
CA SER A 327 -11.51 -12.27 12.73
C SER A 327 -11.43 -11.60 11.37
N ILE A 328 -12.46 -10.83 10.99
CA ILE A 328 -12.48 -9.98 9.79
C ILE A 328 -11.41 -8.87 9.87
N HIS A 329 -11.05 -8.40 11.05
CA HIS A 329 -10.11 -7.31 11.37
C HIS A 329 -8.66 -7.80 11.39
N ASN A 330 -8.37 -8.93 12.03
CA ASN A 330 -7.08 -9.58 11.89
C ASN A 330 -6.87 -10.04 10.43
N LYS A 331 -7.91 -10.54 9.75
CA LYS A 331 -7.83 -11.02 8.35
C LYS A 331 -7.77 -9.90 7.31
N LEU A 332 -8.51 -8.80 7.46
CA LEU A 332 -8.32 -7.55 6.69
C LEU A 332 -6.97 -6.92 7.01
N GLY A 333 -6.46 -7.16 8.22
CA GLY A 333 -5.19 -6.60 8.67
C GLY A 333 -4.02 -7.20 7.91
N LEU A 334 -3.99 -8.52 7.85
CA LEU A 334 -3.09 -9.34 7.04
C LEU A 334 -3.19 -9.10 5.54
N LEU A 335 -4.36 -8.70 5.08
CA LEU A 335 -4.66 -8.33 3.71
C LEU A 335 -4.02 -7.00 3.28
N THR A 336 -3.62 -6.19 4.26
CA THR A 336 -2.93 -4.90 4.08
C THR A 336 -1.48 -4.95 4.59
N GLU A 337 -1.09 -6.00 5.30
CA GLU A 337 0.31 -6.36 5.49
C GLU A 337 0.88 -6.91 4.18
N TRP A 338 1.29 -6.02 3.26
CA TRP A 338 2.09 -6.40 2.10
C TRP A 338 3.57 -6.30 2.45
N THR A 339 3.94 -6.85 3.60
CA THR A 339 5.34 -6.93 4.00
C THR A 339 5.93 -8.24 3.49
N SER A 340 7.13 -8.11 2.95
CA SER A 340 7.90 -9.13 2.25
C SER A 340 8.06 -10.41 3.07
N GLY A 341 7.57 -11.53 2.53
CA GLY A 341 7.99 -12.86 2.97
C GLY A 341 9.48 -13.07 2.66
N ASN A 342 10.23 -13.52 3.67
CA ASN A 342 11.67 -13.76 3.58
C ASN A 342 12.04 -14.74 2.45
N THR A 343 13.14 -14.38 1.78
CA THR A 343 13.97 -15.22 0.94
C THR A 343 14.37 -16.50 1.66
N VAL A 344 13.82 -17.64 1.23
CA VAL A 344 14.43 -18.95 1.47
C VAL A 344 15.53 -19.11 0.43
N HIS A 345 16.79 -18.98 0.84
CA HIS A 345 17.91 -19.43 0.00
C HIS A 345 17.79 -20.95 -0.19
N PRO A 346 17.91 -21.48 -1.42
CA PRO A 346 18.03 -22.92 -1.62
C PRO A 346 19.40 -23.36 -1.09
N SER A 347 19.38 -24.21 -0.05
CA SER A 347 20.55 -24.95 0.41
C SER A 347 21.00 -25.91 -0.69
N GLY A 348 22.25 -25.73 -1.14
CA GLY A 348 23.01 -26.76 -1.85
C GLY A 348 23.57 -27.80 -0.89
#